data_AF-A0A1T1HD34-F1
#
_entry.id   AF-A0A1T1HD34-F1
#
_cell.length_a   1.000
_cell.length_b   1.000
_cell.length_c   1.000
_cell.angle_alpha   90.00
_cell.angle_beta   90.00
_cell.angle_gamma   90.00
#
_symmetry.space_group_name_H-M   'P 1'
#
loop_
_entity.id
_entity.type
_entity.pdbx_description
1 polymer ?
#
loop_
_entity_poly.entity_id
_entity_poly.type
_entity_poly.pdbx_seq_one_letter_code
_entity_poly.pdbx_strand_id
1 'polypeptide(L)'
;MQRNYYRTASAGIEFFDRLADLNMIDPAHRDIREVYYYCMALGFSGRFFERSERSVLERIRLDTYQLLMAGQTSRLNDDAELLSPEAYPEISQRNTEVKTGRWTPFIFGVPVLVLVITYVAMKLDVVSMANHLVSLI
;
A
#
# COMPACT_ATOMS: atom_id res chain seq x y z
N MET A 1 28.21 7.23 5.90
CA MET A 1 28.50 5.97 5.18
C MET A 1 28.86 6.22 3.71
N GLN A 2 27.92 6.59 2.84
CA GLN A 2 28.13 6.72 1.39
C GLN A 2 29.27 7.69 1.01
N ARG A 3 29.30 8.88 1.61
CA ARG A 3 30.38 9.87 1.41
C ARG A 3 31.75 9.42 1.92
N ASN A 4 31.79 8.56 2.94
CA ASN A 4 33.05 8.10 3.53
C ASN A 4 33.64 6.92 2.73
N TYR A 5 32.81 5.98 2.28
CA TYR A 5 33.25 4.78 1.56
C TYR A 5 33.33 4.97 0.04
N TYR A 6 32.42 5.77 -0.52
CA TYR A 6 32.26 5.92 -1.97
C TYR A 6 32.43 7.36 -2.45
N ARG A 7 32.71 8.31 -1.54
CA ARG A 7 32.84 9.75 -1.86
C ARG A 7 31.67 10.33 -2.67
N THR A 8 30.50 9.71 -2.58
CA THR A 8 29.28 10.11 -3.31
C THR A 8 28.23 10.67 -2.34
N ALA A 9 27.48 11.66 -2.80
CA ALA A 9 26.29 12.19 -2.15
C ALA A 9 25.00 11.83 -2.93
N SER A 10 25.13 11.19 -4.09
CA SER A 10 24.02 10.95 -5.04
C SER A 10 23.69 9.46 -5.18
N ALA A 11 23.93 8.68 -4.12
CA ALA A 11 23.75 7.21 -4.17
C ALA A 11 22.31 6.79 -4.48
N GLY A 12 21.31 7.62 -4.15
CA GLY A 12 19.91 7.34 -4.48
C GLY A 12 19.61 7.36 -5.99
N ILE A 13 20.43 8.05 -6.78
CA ILE A 13 20.36 8.07 -8.25
C ILE A 13 21.25 6.95 -8.78
N GLU A 14 22.51 6.96 -8.36
CA GLU A 14 23.55 6.02 -8.80
C GLU A 14 23.16 4.55 -8.58
N PHE A 15 22.36 4.24 -7.55
CA PHE A 15 21.79 2.92 -7.33
C PHE A 15 21.04 2.39 -8.56
N PHE A 16 20.16 3.19 -9.15
CA PHE A 16 19.36 2.74 -10.29
C PHE A 16 20.14 2.78 -11.60
N ASP A 17 21.14 3.66 -11.73
CA ASP A 17 22.03 3.67 -12.90
C ASP A 17 22.87 2.38 -12.92
N ARG A 18 23.48 2.03 -11.79
CA ARG A 18 24.23 0.77 -11.64
C ARG A 18 23.34 -0.46 -11.87
N LEU A 19 22.08 -0.44 -11.41
CA LEU A 19 21.13 -1.53 -11.66
C LEU A 19 20.81 -1.71 -13.16
N ALA A 20 20.74 -0.61 -13.91
CA ALA A 20 20.49 -0.63 -15.35
C ALA A 20 21.69 -1.18 -16.14
N ASP A 21 22.91 -0.93 -15.66
CA ASP A 21 24.14 -1.42 -16.29
C ASP A 21 24.39 -2.92 -16.08
N LEU A 22 23.66 -3.57 -15.16
CA LEU A 22 23.86 -5.00 -14.88
C LEU A 22 23.33 -5.89 -16.01
N ASN A 23 24.20 -6.65 -16.64
CA ASN A 23 23.81 -7.63 -17.66
C ASN A 23 23.32 -8.96 -17.04
N MET A 24 22.40 -9.65 -17.70
CA MET A 24 21.88 -10.96 -17.26
C MET A 24 22.71 -12.16 -17.72
N ILE A 25 23.68 -11.94 -18.61
CA ILE A 25 24.53 -13.01 -19.17
C ILE A 25 25.54 -13.52 -18.13
N ASP A 26 26.04 -12.64 -17.27
CA ASP A 26 27.04 -12.99 -16.26
C ASP A 26 26.36 -13.41 -14.92
N PRO A 27 26.62 -14.64 -14.42
CA PRO A 27 26.12 -15.09 -13.12
C PRO A 27 26.43 -14.12 -11.96
N ALA A 28 27.60 -13.47 -11.96
CA ALA A 28 27.97 -12.55 -10.89
C ALA A 28 27.08 -11.29 -10.88
N HIS A 29 26.68 -10.81 -12.06
CA HIS A 29 25.80 -9.65 -12.20
C HIS A 29 24.37 -9.96 -11.76
N ARG A 30 23.97 -11.23 -11.85
CA ARG A 30 22.68 -11.71 -11.34
C ARG A 30 22.64 -11.69 -9.82
N ASP A 31 23.67 -12.20 -9.14
CA ASP A 31 23.74 -12.19 -7.68
C ASP A 31 23.75 -10.76 -7.14
N ILE A 32 24.47 -9.85 -7.82
CA ILE A 32 24.43 -8.42 -7.51
C ILE A 32 23.01 -7.88 -7.66
N ARG A 33 22.33 -8.16 -8.79
CA ARG A 33 20.95 -7.72 -9.03
C ARG A 33 19.98 -8.19 -7.93
N GLU A 34 20.19 -9.37 -7.37
CA GLU A 34 19.39 -9.89 -6.24
C GLU A 34 19.53 -9.00 -4.99
N VAL A 35 20.75 -8.56 -4.66
CA VAL A 35 20.97 -7.63 -3.55
C VAL A 35 20.23 -6.31 -3.76
N TYR A 36 20.26 -5.76 -4.98
CA TYR A 36 19.50 -4.55 -5.32
C TYR A 36 17.99 -4.76 -5.16
N TYR A 37 17.48 -5.92 -5.58
CA TYR A 37 16.08 -6.29 -5.38
C TYR A 37 15.71 -6.31 -3.89
N TYR A 38 16.51 -6.94 -3.04
CA TYR A 38 16.24 -6.95 -1.59
C TYR A 38 16.22 -5.55 -0.99
N CYS A 39 17.13 -4.66 -1.39
CA CYS A 39 17.09 -3.27 -0.93
C CYS A 39 15.75 -2.60 -1.26
N MET A 40 15.26 -2.76 -2.50
CA MET A 40 13.95 -2.21 -2.90
C MET A 40 12.79 -2.87 -2.14
N ALA A 41 12.83 -4.18 -1.95
CA ALA A 41 11.80 -4.93 -1.21
C ALA A 41 11.70 -4.51 0.26
N LEU A 42 12.82 -4.12 0.88
CA LEU A 42 12.88 -3.58 2.24
C LEU A 42 12.46 -2.09 2.34
N GLY A 43 12.11 -1.45 1.22
CA GLY A 43 11.59 -0.08 1.20
C GLY A 43 12.58 0.99 0.75
N PHE A 44 13.72 0.62 0.17
CA PHE A 44 14.62 1.61 -0.43
C PHE A 44 14.00 2.24 -1.68
N SER A 45 13.75 3.56 -1.65
CA SER A 45 13.13 4.31 -2.76
C SER A 45 14.11 5.16 -3.58
N GLY A 46 15.26 5.55 -3.00
CA GLY A 46 16.28 6.35 -3.68
C GLY A 46 15.71 7.61 -4.35
N ARG A 47 15.97 7.77 -5.66
CA ARG A 47 15.46 8.91 -6.45
C ARG A 47 13.92 8.99 -6.52
N PHE A 48 13.21 7.88 -6.33
CA PHE A 48 11.76 7.77 -6.47
C PHE A 48 11.02 7.93 -5.13
N PHE A 49 11.32 8.98 -4.37
CA PHE A 49 10.70 9.22 -3.06
C PHE A 49 9.31 9.88 -3.16
N GLU A 50 9.02 10.53 -4.28
CA GLU A 50 7.76 11.25 -4.49
C GLU A 50 6.58 10.28 -4.71
N ARG A 51 5.39 10.67 -4.25
CA ARG A 51 4.20 9.81 -4.32
C ARG A 51 3.78 9.50 -5.76
N SER A 52 3.99 10.44 -6.69
CA SER A 52 3.77 10.28 -8.13
C SER A 52 4.66 9.21 -8.76
N GLU A 53 5.86 9.02 -8.22
CA GLU A 53 6.90 8.14 -8.79
C GLU A 53 6.91 6.74 -8.18
N ARG A 54 6.12 6.49 -7.12
CA ARG A 54 6.04 5.17 -6.49
C ARG A 54 5.61 4.06 -7.45
N SER A 55 4.75 4.37 -8.42
CA SER A 55 4.33 3.42 -9.45
C SER A 55 5.49 2.97 -10.34
N VAL A 56 6.43 3.87 -10.62
CA VAL A 56 7.65 3.59 -11.39
C VAL A 56 8.59 2.70 -10.56
N LEU A 57 8.77 3.01 -9.29
CA LEU A 57 9.57 2.18 -8.38
C LEU A 57 9.02 0.75 -8.27
N GLU A 58 7.70 0.61 -8.11
CA GLU A 58 7.05 -0.70 -8.07
C GLU A 58 7.23 -1.48 -9.36
N ARG A 59 7.16 -0.81 -10.50
CA ARG A 59 7.43 -1.44 -11.80
C ARG A 59 8.87 -1.92 -11.92
N ILE A 60 9.86 -1.10 -11.54
CA ILE A 60 11.28 -1.49 -11.54
C ILE A 60 11.50 -2.71 -10.62
N ARG A 61 10.87 -2.73 -9.45
CA ARG A 61 10.93 -3.86 -8.51
C ARG A 61 10.37 -5.14 -9.13
N LEU A 62 9.19 -5.07 -9.74
CA LEU A 62 8.53 -6.20 -10.41
C LEU A 62 9.34 -6.72 -11.59
N ASP A 63 9.83 -5.82 -12.46
CA ASP A 63 10.64 -6.19 -13.62
C ASP A 63 11.95 -6.86 -13.17
N THR A 64 12.60 -6.33 -12.13
CA THR A 64 13.82 -6.93 -11.57
C THR A 64 13.56 -8.33 -11.01
N TYR A 65 12.44 -8.53 -10.32
CA TYR A 65 12.04 -9.84 -9.82
C TYR A 65 11.81 -10.83 -10.96
N GLN A 66 11.06 -10.45 -12.00
CA GLN A 66 10.79 -11.32 -13.15
C GLN A 66 12.08 -11.76 -13.85
N LEU A 67 13.04 -10.84 -14.02
CA LEU A 67 14.36 -11.14 -14.57
C LEU A 67 15.11 -12.17 -13.71
N LEU A 68 15.13 -11.99 -12.39
CA LEU A 68 15.78 -12.93 -11.47
C LEU A 68 15.14 -14.32 -11.51
N MET A 69 13.81 -14.38 -11.63
CA MET A 69 13.04 -15.62 -11.76
C MET A 69 13.25 -16.32 -13.12
N ALA A 70 13.33 -15.56 -14.22
CA ALA A 70 13.53 -16.12 -15.56
C ALA A 70 14.85 -16.92 -15.69
N GLY A 71 15.88 -16.54 -14.93
CA GLY A 71 17.13 -17.31 -14.85
C GLY A 71 17.08 -18.50 -13.87
N GLN A 72 16.01 -18.66 -13.07
CA GLN A 72 15.82 -19.82 -12.19
C GLN A 72 15.05 -20.90 -12.96
N THR A 73 15.72 -21.55 -13.91
CA THR A 73 15.15 -22.69 -14.66
C THR A 73 15.04 -23.98 -13.83
N SER A 74 15.10 -23.91 -12.49
CA SER A 74 14.97 -25.09 -11.65
C SER A 74 14.27 -24.78 -10.33
N ARG A 75 13.15 -25.50 -10.12
CA ARG A 75 12.40 -25.72 -8.87
C ARG A 75 11.15 -24.88 -8.57
N LEU A 76 10.56 -24.20 -9.54
CA LEU A 76 9.16 -23.75 -9.43
C LEU A 76 8.22 -24.52 -10.38
N ASN A 77 8.67 -25.65 -10.92
CA ASN A 77 7.82 -26.50 -11.76
C ASN A 77 7.15 -27.56 -10.87
N ASP A 78 5.86 -27.35 -10.66
CA ASP A 78 4.75 -28.28 -10.37
C ASP A 78 4.75 -29.19 -9.14
N ASP A 79 5.87 -29.42 -8.47
CA ASP A 79 5.93 -30.18 -7.20
C ASP A 79 6.53 -29.33 -6.08
N ALA A 80 6.01 -28.11 -5.89
CA ALA A 80 6.35 -27.31 -4.72
C ALA A 80 5.78 -28.00 -3.47
N GLU A 81 6.47 -29.04 -3.00
CA GLU A 81 6.36 -29.54 -1.64
C GLU A 81 6.54 -28.31 -0.75
N LEU A 82 5.42 -27.80 -0.26
CA LEU A 82 5.38 -26.55 0.48
C LEU A 82 6.38 -26.73 1.62
N LEU A 83 7.43 -25.90 1.62
CA LEU A 83 8.47 -25.93 2.67
C LEU A 83 7.87 -25.85 4.08
N SER A 84 6.63 -25.34 4.19
CA SER A 84 5.80 -25.38 5.39
C SER A 84 4.32 -25.30 4.98
N PRO A 85 3.60 -26.42 4.79
CA PRO A 85 2.21 -26.41 4.33
C PRO A 85 1.29 -25.59 5.25
N GLU A 86 1.54 -25.59 6.56
CA GLU A 86 0.76 -24.85 7.57
C GLU A 86 1.04 -23.34 7.61
N ALA A 87 2.12 -22.85 6.97
CA ALA A 87 2.44 -21.43 6.95
C ALA A 87 1.73 -20.67 5.83
N TYR A 88 1.24 -21.38 4.82
CA TYR A 88 0.42 -20.80 3.77
C TYR A 88 -1.04 -20.92 4.19
N PRO A 89 -1.78 -19.80 4.33
CA PRO A 89 -3.21 -19.90 4.52
C PRO A 89 -3.79 -20.64 3.31
N GLU A 90 -4.64 -21.64 3.54
CA GLU A 90 -5.36 -22.25 2.43
C GLU A 90 -5.99 -21.12 1.62
N ILE A 91 -5.75 -21.14 0.31
CA ILE A 91 -6.35 -20.20 -0.65
C ILE A 91 -7.84 -20.60 -0.81
N SER A 92 -8.54 -20.73 0.30
CA SER A 92 -9.98 -20.62 0.32
C SER A 92 -10.25 -19.20 -0.11
N GLN A 93 -10.95 -19.05 -1.24
CA GLN A 93 -11.42 -17.79 -1.76
C GLN A 93 -11.96 -16.96 -0.61
N ARG A 94 -11.13 -16.05 -0.10
CA ARG A 94 -11.52 -15.09 0.91
C ARG A 94 -12.38 -14.09 0.14
N ASN A 95 -13.61 -14.51 -0.16
CA ASN A 95 -14.75 -13.62 -0.08
C ASN A 95 -14.50 -12.86 1.21
N THR A 96 -14.08 -11.61 1.05
CA THR A 96 -13.94 -10.70 2.16
C THR A 96 -15.37 -10.37 2.52
N GLU A 97 -16.05 -11.36 3.12
CA GLU A 97 -17.33 -11.19 3.74
C GLU A 97 -17.00 -10.29 4.92
N VAL A 98 -17.16 -9.00 4.65
CA VAL A 98 -17.11 -7.96 5.65
C VAL A 98 -18.16 -8.40 6.65
N LYS A 99 -17.74 -9.03 7.75
CA LYS A 99 -18.61 -9.33 8.88
C LYS A 99 -18.99 -7.98 9.45
N THR A 100 -20.00 -7.35 8.86
CA THR A 100 -20.67 -6.19 9.42
C THR A 100 -21.29 -6.71 10.71
N GLY A 101 -20.58 -6.55 11.82
CA GLY A 101 -21.09 -6.91 13.13
C GLY A 101 -22.44 -6.24 13.30
N ARG A 102 -23.46 -6.98 13.75
CA ARG A 102 -24.87 -6.54 13.83
C ARG A 102 -25.07 -5.19 14.55
N TRP A 103 -24.06 -4.71 15.27
CA TRP A 103 -24.08 -3.48 16.07
C TRP A 103 -23.41 -2.27 15.37
N THR A 104 -22.71 -2.45 14.24
CA THR A 104 -22.16 -1.33 13.46
C THR A 104 -23.19 -0.31 12.99
N PRO A 105 -24.42 -0.66 12.54
CA PRO A 105 -25.40 0.36 12.16
C PRO A 105 -25.89 1.19 13.36
N PHE A 106 -25.91 0.62 14.57
CA PHE A 106 -26.33 1.34 15.77
C PHE A 106 -25.27 2.36 16.23
N ILE A 107 -23.98 2.02 16.13
CA ILE A 107 -22.88 2.92 16.50
C ILE A 107 -22.88 4.19 15.65
N PHE A 108 -23.16 4.09 14.34
CA PHE A 108 -23.22 5.25 13.46
C PHE A 108 -24.62 5.89 13.39
N GLY A 109 -25.69 5.13 13.59
CA GLY A 109 -27.07 5.63 13.48
C GLY A 109 -27.49 6.52 14.65
N VAL A 110 -27.11 6.18 15.88
CA VAL A 110 -27.47 6.96 17.08
C VAL A 110 -26.96 8.41 17.04
N PRO A 111 -25.67 8.70 16.77
CA PRO A 111 -25.18 10.09 16.73
C PRO A 111 -25.83 10.90 15.60
N VAL A 112 -26.09 10.30 14.44
CA VAL A 112 -26.79 10.97 13.32
C VAL A 112 -28.24 11.28 13.69
N LEU A 113 -28.93 10.34 14.32
CA LEU A 113 -30.32 10.50 14.76
C LEU A 113 -30.44 11.59 15.83
N VAL A 114 -29.51 11.66 16.78
CA VAL A 114 -29.46 12.75 17.78
C VAL A 114 -29.29 14.10 17.10
N LEU A 115 -28.36 14.24 16.14
CA LEU A 115 -28.16 15.48 15.40
C LEU A 115 -29.41 15.92 14.63
N VAL A 116 -30.11 14.97 13.98
CA VAL A 116 -31.34 15.25 13.25
C VAL A 116 -32.45 15.72 14.19
N ILE A 117 -32.62 15.06 15.35
CA ILE A 117 -33.61 15.46 16.36
C ILE A 117 -33.33 16.87 16.87
N THR A 118 -32.07 17.16 17.22
CA THR A 118 -31.67 18.49 17.70
C THR A 118 -31.93 19.56 16.63
N TYR A 119 -31.63 19.28 15.37
CA TYR A 119 -31.90 20.20 14.26
C TYR A 119 -33.39 20.49 14.07
N VAL A 120 -34.24 19.45 14.15
CA VAL A 120 -35.70 19.61 14.02
C VAL A 120 -36.27 20.41 15.19
N ALA A 121 -35.85 20.13 16.42
CA ALA A 121 -36.29 20.89 17.59
C ALA A 121 -35.94 22.38 17.45
N MET A 122 -34.69 22.68 17.06
CA MET A 122 -34.25 24.06 16.81
C MET A 122 -35.09 24.74 15.73
N LYS A 123 -35.43 24.03 14.64
CA LYS A 123 -36.28 24.56 13.57
C LYS A 123 -37.70 24.86 14.06
N LEU A 124 -38.29 23.99 14.88
CA LEU A 124 -39.62 24.20 15.44
C LEU A 124 -39.65 25.41 16.38
N ASP A 125 -38.63 25.59 17.22
CA ASP A 125 -38.52 26.75 18.11
C ASP A 125 -38.38 28.06 17.32
N VAL A 126 -37.59 28.07 16.24
CA VAL A 126 -37.44 29.24 15.36
C VAL A 126 -38.76 29.59 14.68
N VAL A 127 -39.52 28.60 14.20
CA VAL A 127 -40.84 28.83 13.57
C VAL A 127 -41.88 29.28 14.60
N SER A 128 -41.84 28.72 15.81
CA SER A 128 -42.70 29.12 16.93
C SER A 128 -42.44 30.58 17.34
N MET A 129 -41.16 30.98 17.46
CA MET A 129 -40.77 32.36 17.72
C MET A 129 -41.22 33.32 16.62
N ALA A 130 -41.11 32.90 15.35
CA ALA A 130 -41.59 33.69 14.22
C ALA A 130 -43.12 33.89 14.26
N ASN A 131 -43.89 32.85 14.55
CA ASN A 131 -45.34 32.93 14.66
C ASN A 131 -45.80 33.81 15.83
N HIS A 132 -45.09 33.78 16.97
CA HIS A 132 -45.36 34.66 18.11
C HIS A 132 -45.08 36.14 17.82
N LEU A 133 -44.10 36.45 16.96
CA LEU A 133 -43.84 37.83 16.52
C LEU A 133 -44.89 38.32 15.51
N VAL A 134 -45.34 37.46 14.62
CA VAL A 134 -46.38 37.80 13.63
C VAL A 134 -47.76 37.99 14.28
N SER A 135 -48.07 37.29 15.38
CA SER A 135 -49.34 37.47 16.09
C SER A 135 -49.38 38.70 17.02
N LEU A 136 -48.24 39.39 17.19
CA LEU A 136 -48.09 40.57 18.04
C LEU A 136 -48.08 41.90 17.24
N ILE A 137 -48.03 41.82 15.90
CA ILE A 137 -48.16 42.95 14.97
C ILE A 137 -49.60 43.05 14.48
#